data_AF-A0A540MI71-F1
#
_entry.id   AF-A0A540MI71-F1
#
_cell.length_a   1.000
_cell.length_b   1.000
_cell.length_c   1.000
_cell.angle_alpha   90.00
_cell.angle_beta   90.00
_cell.angle_gamma   90.00
#
_symmetry.space_group_name_H-M   'P 1'
#
loop_
_entity.id
_entity.type
_entity.pdbx_description
1 polymer ?
#
loop_
_entity_poly.entity_id
_entity_poly.type
_entity_poly.pdbx_seq_one_letter_code
_entity_poly.pdbx_strand_id
1 'polypeptide(L)'
;MGKCLPIPYAKKLKQFLNLNDDRVSMWKGEHCAVIRDDILALLNEGGVSRQDIVDESNSTVRIYIYLELLLKKVRENDYVFFPINHFNGMHYTLLVLNKQSGWWEHYNTLQTKLNIYVDPYFEDAKKLHVKISDYFKHMKDSISRKLNENSICKHIMKSDKVHTLLYTLSHDDREFLMWLRQTNVEYPLKANISCLQQFPNIYDCGVAMMYIAQKKADGELVECVFSAEAMKNMRAHVLCRFINEGDGSWEKEE
;
A
#
# COMPACT_ATOMS: atom_id res chain seq x y z
N MET A 1 -1.92 -6.40 -27.77
CA MET A 1 -0.49 -6.00 -27.83
C MET A 1 -0.17 -5.36 -26.49
N GLY A 2 0.59 -6.06 -25.64
CA GLY A 2 0.98 -5.51 -24.34
C GLY A 2 1.76 -4.21 -24.57
N LYS A 3 1.36 -3.14 -23.88
CA LYS A 3 2.06 -1.86 -23.95
C LYS A 3 3.46 -2.06 -23.40
N CYS A 4 4.44 -2.16 -24.30
CA CYS A 4 5.84 -2.03 -23.95
C CYS A 4 6.08 -0.64 -23.33
N LEU A 5 7.08 -0.54 -22.43
CA LEU A 5 7.57 0.74 -21.95
C LEU A 5 7.80 1.68 -23.15
N PRO A 6 7.20 2.88 -23.16
CA PRO A 6 7.46 3.87 -24.20
C PRO A 6 8.97 4.11 -24.36
N ILE A 7 9.42 4.30 -25.60
CA ILE A 7 10.84 4.40 -25.97
C ILE A 7 11.65 5.37 -25.06
N PRO A 8 11.13 6.56 -24.70
CA PRO A 8 11.86 7.46 -23.81
C PRO A 8 12.14 6.86 -22.43
N TYR A 9 11.19 6.12 -21.86
CA TYR A 9 11.33 5.47 -20.55
C TYR A 9 12.24 4.25 -20.63
N ALA A 10 12.13 3.46 -21.71
CA ALA A 10 13.02 2.33 -21.94
C ALA A 10 14.50 2.79 -22.03
N LYS A 11 14.77 3.95 -22.65
CA LYS A 11 16.13 4.53 -22.71
C LYS A 11 16.64 4.93 -21.34
N LYS A 12 15.85 5.66 -20.55
CA LYS A 12 16.20 6.06 -19.18
C LYS A 12 16.47 4.84 -18.29
N LEU A 13 15.59 3.84 -18.37
CA LEU A 13 15.72 2.59 -17.64
C LEU A 13 16.99 1.82 -18.02
N LYS A 14 17.34 1.77 -19.31
CA LYS A 14 18.59 1.15 -19.76
C LYS A 14 19.81 1.88 -19.23
N GLN A 15 19.80 3.21 -19.22
CA GLN A 15 20.89 4.01 -18.63
C GLN A 15 21.05 3.69 -17.14
N PHE A 16 19.93 3.53 -16.41
CA PHE A 16 19.96 3.12 -15.01
C PHE A 16 20.65 1.79 -14.79
N LEU A 17 20.19 0.77 -15.51
CA LEU A 17 20.70 -0.58 -15.32
C LEU A 17 22.18 -0.71 -15.70
N ASN A 18 22.67 0.14 -16.61
CA ASN A 18 24.06 0.19 -17.04
C ASN A 18 25.03 0.81 -16.01
N LEU A 19 24.54 1.59 -15.03
CA LEU A 19 25.40 2.15 -13.99
C LEU A 19 26.01 1.06 -13.11
N ASN A 20 25.28 -0.05 -12.94
CA ASN A 20 25.71 -1.23 -12.19
C ASN A 20 26.29 -0.90 -10.80
N ASP A 21 25.66 0.05 -10.10
CA ASP A 21 25.99 0.46 -8.74
C ASP A 21 24.73 0.29 -7.87
N ASP A 22 24.78 -0.64 -6.93
CA ASP A 22 23.64 -1.00 -6.08
C ASP A 22 23.31 0.08 -5.02
N ARG A 23 24.17 1.10 -4.89
CA ARG A 23 23.91 2.26 -4.03
C ARG A 23 22.96 3.28 -4.68
N VAL A 24 22.71 3.14 -5.98
CA VAL A 24 21.91 4.10 -6.72
C VAL A 24 20.45 3.66 -6.76
N SER A 25 19.57 4.53 -6.28
CA SER A 25 18.13 4.37 -6.36
C SER A 25 17.58 5.00 -7.64
N MET A 26 16.63 4.32 -8.30
CA MET A 26 15.86 4.88 -9.42
C MET A 26 14.93 6.00 -8.94
N TRP A 27 14.41 5.85 -7.73
CA TRP A 27 13.44 6.77 -7.13
C TRP A 27 13.64 6.79 -5.61
N LYS A 28 13.58 7.96 -4.99
CA LYS A 28 13.59 8.12 -3.52
C LYS A 28 12.31 8.84 -3.10
N GLY A 29 11.61 8.27 -2.13
CA GLY A 29 10.54 8.91 -1.38
C GLY A 29 11.00 9.25 0.03
N GLU A 30 10.10 9.79 0.83
CA GLU A 30 10.39 10.23 2.21
C GLU A 30 10.85 9.08 3.13
N HIS A 31 10.38 7.86 2.87
CA HIS A 31 10.65 6.69 3.71
C HIS A 31 11.08 5.43 2.94
N CYS A 32 11.14 5.48 1.62
CA CYS A 32 11.44 4.32 0.79
C CYS A 32 12.21 4.74 -0.47
N ALA A 33 12.89 3.80 -1.12
CA ALA A 33 13.69 4.08 -2.30
C ALA A 33 13.75 2.89 -3.23
N VAL A 34 13.31 3.03 -4.47
CA VAL A 34 13.31 1.93 -5.45
C VAL A 34 14.72 1.74 -5.98
N ILE A 35 15.31 0.56 -5.72
CA ILE A 35 16.66 0.20 -6.12
C ILE A 35 16.66 -0.75 -7.31
N ARG A 36 17.86 -1.10 -7.78
CA ARG A 36 18.06 -1.91 -8.98
C ARG A 36 17.34 -3.26 -8.94
N ASP A 37 17.35 -3.94 -7.81
CA ASP A 37 16.71 -5.26 -7.68
C ASP A 37 15.18 -5.17 -7.77
N ASP A 38 14.57 -4.09 -7.27
CA ASP A 38 13.12 -3.85 -7.40
C ASP A 38 12.73 -3.68 -8.87
N ILE A 39 13.56 -2.94 -9.61
CA ILE A 39 13.39 -2.71 -11.05
C ILE A 39 13.55 -4.01 -11.83
N LEU A 40 14.55 -4.82 -11.50
CA LEU A 40 14.77 -6.11 -12.15
C LEU A 40 13.63 -7.10 -11.85
N ALA A 41 13.10 -7.10 -10.63
CA ALA A 41 11.94 -7.91 -10.28
C ALA A 41 10.70 -7.51 -11.11
N LEU A 42 10.48 -6.21 -11.33
CA LEU A 42 9.40 -5.74 -12.18
C LEU A 42 9.58 -6.15 -13.66
N LEU A 43 10.81 -6.06 -14.18
CA LEU A 43 11.14 -6.40 -15.58
C LEU A 43 11.11 -7.90 -15.87
N ASN A 44 11.65 -8.72 -14.97
CA ASN A 44 11.85 -10.15 -15.18
C ASN A 44 10.67 -11.00 -14.70
N GLU A 45 9.49 -10.38 -14.54
CA GLU A 45 8.28 -11.05 -14.03
C GLU A 45 8.51 -11.70 -12.64
N GLY A 46 9.44 -11.15 -11.85
CA GLY A 46 9.75 -11.56 -10.49
C GLY A 46 8.78 -10.99 -9.46
N GLY A 47 8.90 -11.49 -8.22
CA GLY A 47 8.12 -11.02 -7.09
C GLY A 47 8.55 -9.63 -6.66
N VAL A 48 7.59 -8.72 -6.49
CA VAL A 48 7.88 -7.35 -6.02
C VAL A 48 8.36 -7.38 -4.57
N SER A 49 9.45 -6.66 -4.31
CA SER A 49 10.08 -6.62 -2.99
C SER A 49 9.28 -5.75 -2.01
N ARG A 50 9.55 -5.97 -0.72
CA ARG A 50 8.99 -5.18 0.38
C ARG A 50 9.93 -4.02 0.68
N GLN A 51 9.40 -2.81 0.75
CA GLN A 51 10.10 -1.71 1.42
C GLN A 51 9.45 -1.35 2.76
N ASP A 52 8.13 -1.13 2.83
CA ASP A 52 7.43 -0.89 4.10
C ASP A 52 5.97 -1.33 4.07
N ILE A 53 5.72 -2.62 3.87
CA ILE A 53 4.36 -3.16 3.85
C ILE A 53 3.92 -3.55 5.27
N VAL A 54 2.63 -3.33 5.55
CA VAL A 54 1.97 -3.81 6.76
C VAL A 54 1.97 -5.34 6.75
N ASP A 55 2.60 -5.93 7.75
CA ASP A 55 2.69 -7.36 7.97
C ASP A 55 1.80 -7.71 9.16
N GLU A 56 1.13 -8.86 9.14
CA GLU A 56 0.25 -9.29 10.24
C GLU A 56 0.98 -9.34 11.59
N SER A 57 2.28 -9.69 11.55
CA SER A 57 3.17 -9.78 12.70
C SER A 57 3.62 -8.40 13.21
N ASN A 58 3.38 -7.32 12.45
CA ASN A 58 3.70 -5.98 12.90
C ASN A 58 2.99 -5.68 14.23
N SER A 59 3.77 -5.16 15.17
CA SER A 59 3.21 -4.63 16.41
C SER A 59 2.17 -3.56 16.10
N THR A 60 1.16 -3.42 16.96
CA THR A 60 0.13 -2.38 16.87
C THR A 60 0.75 -1.00 16.64
N VAL A 61 1.88 -0.73 17.29
CA VAL A 61 2.59 0.53 17.17
C VAL A 61 3.17 0.75 15.76
N ARG A 62 3.72 -0.28 15.10
CA ARG A 62 4.20 -0.14 13.70
C ARG A 62 3.05 0.16 12.73
N ILE A 63 1.86 -0.40 12.98
CA ILE A 63 0.66 -0.07 12.20
C ILE A 63 0.24 1.39 12.43
N TYR A 64 0.37 1.90 13.65
CA TYR A 64 0.06 3.30 13.94
C TYR A 64 1.00 4.25 13.22
N ILE A 65 2.31 3.93 13.16
CA ILE A 65 3.29 4.70 12.37
C ILE A 65 2.85 4.75 10.90
N TYR A 66 2.49 3.60 10.32
CA TYR A 66 2.01 3.54 8.94
C TYR A 66 0.73 4.37 8.72
N LEU A 67 -0.25 4.28 9.64
CA LEU A 67 -1.47 5.07 9.57
C LEU A 67 -1.21 6.57 9.71
N GLU A 68 -0.29 6.96 10.59
CA GLU A 68 0.10 8.35 10.83
C GLU A 68 0.69 8.99 9.57
N LEU A 69 1.43 8.23 8.76
CA LEU A 69 1.92 8.66 7.44
C LEU A 69 0.79 8.81 6.41
N LEU A 70 -0.29 8.04 6.55
CA LEU A 70 -1.41 8.02 5.62
C LEU A 70 -2.58 8.92 6.01
N LEU A 71 -2.60 9.58 7.18
CA LEU A 71 -3.78 10.31 7.68
C LEU A 71 -4.35 11.32 6.68
N LYS A 72 -3.45 12.08 6.03
CA LYS A 72 -3.83 13.03 4.99
C LYS A 72 -4.55 12.32 3.83
N LYS A 73 -3.99 11.20 3.37
CA LYS A 73 -4.57 10.40 2.29
C LYS A 73 -5.89 9.74 2.70
N VAL A 74 -6.00 9.27 3.94
CA VAL A 74 -7.22 8.71 4.52
C VAL A 74 -8.35 9.75 4.50
N ARG A 75 -8.06 11.00 4.85
CA ARG A 75 -9.03 12.11 4.77
C ARG A 75 -9.44 12.37 3.32
N GLU A 76 -8.47 12.55 2.43
CA GLU A 76 -8.68 13.08 1.07
C GLU A 76 -9.26 12.08 0.08
N ASN A 77 -9.04 10.78 0.25
CA ASN A 77 -9.36 9.77 -0.78
C ASN A 77 -10.47 8.85 -0.31
N ASP A 78 -11.46 8.58 -1.17
CA ASP A 78 -12.57 7.66 -0.87
C ASP A 78 -12.14 6.21 -0.69
N TYR A 79 -11.09 5.82 -1.41
CA TYR A 79 -10.43 4.53 -1.28
C TYR A 79 -9.10 4.69 -0.54
N VAL A 80 -8.87 3.84 0.45
CA VAL A 80 -7.57 3.72 1.12
C VAL A 80 -7.11 2.27 1.03
N PHE A 81 -5.89 2.08 0.55
CA PHE A 81 -5.31 0.79 0.19
C PHE A 81 -4.25 0.37 1.21
N PHE A 82 -4.40 -0.82 1.77
CA PHE A 82 -3.50 -1.42 2.75
C PHE A 82 -2.98 -2.74 2.20
N PRO A 83 -1.83 -2.77 1.51
CA PRO A 83 -1.21 -4.02 1.10
C PRO A 83 -0.83 -4.82 2.36
N ILE A 84 -1.09 -6.13 2.32
CA ILE A 84 -0.73 -7.09 3.37
C ILE A 84 0.26 -8.08 2.78
N ASN A 85 1.40 -8.25 3.45
CA ASN A 85 2.40 -9.23 3.08
C ASN A 85 2.33 -10.44 4.00
N HIS A 86 2.03 -11.61 3.45
CA HIS A 86 1.99 -12.87 4.19
C HIS A 86 3.31 -13.61 3.99
N PHE A 87 4.28 -13.36 4.88
CA PHE A 87 5.66 -13.81 4.71
C PHE A 87 5.78 -15.33 4.51
N ASN A 88 5.11 -16.11 5.36
CA ASN A 88 5.15 -17.57 5.29
C ASN A 88 4.53 -18.13 4.00
N GLY A 89 3.61 -17.37 3.39
CA GLY A 89 2.93 -17.75 2.15
C GLY A 89 3.59 -17.18 0.90
N MET A 90 4.61 -16.32 1.03
CA MET A 90 5.20 -15.54 -0.08
C MET A 90 4.11 -14.89 -0.96
N HIS A 91 3.10 -14.31 -0.30
CA HIS A 91 1.88 -13.86 -0.96
C HIS A 91 1.48 -12.45 -0.51
N TYR A 92 0.93 -11.67 -1.43
CA TYR A 92 0.37 -10.36 -1.15
C TYR A 92 -1.14 -10.40 -1.27
N THR A 93 -1.82 -9.81 -0.29
CA THR A 93 -3.24 -9.48 -0.38
C THR A 93 -3.45 -7.99 -0.16
N LEU A 94 -4.68 -7.51 -0.35
CA LEU A 94 -4.98 -6.09 -0.24
C LEU A 94 -6.26 -5.89 0.59
N LEU A 95 -6.13 -5.12 1.65
CA LEU A 95 -7.26 -4.62 2.42
C LEU A 95 -7.60 -3.20 1.94
N VAL A 96 -8.87 -2.95 1.63
CA VAL A 96 -9.34 -1.68 1.07
C VAL A 96 -10.44 -1.12 1.94
N LEU A 97 -10.28 0.12 2.40
CA LEU A 97 -11.36 0.91 2.97
C LEU A 97 -12.06 1.67 1.84
N ASN A 98 -13.35 1.41 1.63
CA ASN A 98 -14.20 2.20 0.74
C ASN A 98 -15.17 3.06 1.58
N LYS A 99 -14.84 4.33 1.74
CA LYS A 99 -15.63 5.28 2.55
C LYS A 99 -17.00 5.60 1.95
N GLN A 100 -17.15 5.56 0.63
CA GLN A 100 -18.43 5.83 -0.03
C GLN A 100 -19.45 4.74 0.25
N SER A 101 -19.01 3.47 0.17
CA SER A 101 -19.89 2.33 0.45
C SER A 101 -20.04 2.06 1.95
N GLY A 102 -19.06 2.44 2.77
CA GLY A 102 -19.03 2.16 4.19
C GLY A 102 -18.66 0.71 4.54
N TRP A 103 -17.77 0.08 3.76
CA TRP A 103 -17.29 -1.28 4.00
C TRP A 103 -15.79 -1.38 3.76
N TRP A 104 -15.17 -2.34 4.44
CA TRP A 104 -13.85 -2.84 4.11
C TRP A 104 -13.95 -4.06 3.21
N GLU A 105 -13.05 -4.16 2.24
CA GLU A 105 -12.97 -5.26 1.31
C GLU A 105 -11.56 -5.86 1.32
N HIS A 106 -11.47 -7.18 1.53
CA HIS A 106 -10.21 -7.91 1.40
C HIS A 106 -10.14 -8.59 0.03
N TYR A 107 -9.03 -8.39 -0.67
CA TYR A 107 -8.75 -8.95 -1.99
C TYR A 107 -7.61 -9.96 -1.87
N ASN A 108 -7.89 -11.21 -2.25
CA ASN A 108 -6.93 -12.28 -2.29
C ASN A 108 -6.96 -12.96 -3.66
N THR A 109 -5.86 -12.86 -4.41
CA THR A 109 -5.77 -13.41 -5.76
C THR A 109 -5.40 -14.89 -5.81
N LEU A 110 -5.22 -15.55 -4.66
CA LEU A 110 -5.09 -17.01 -4.57
C LEU A 110 -6.39 -17.69 -4.12
N GLN A 111 -7.42 -16.92 -3.73
CA GLN A 111 -8.66 -17.50 -3.21
C GLN A 111 -9.39 -18.24 -4.34
N THR A 112 -9.55 -19.56 -4.19
CA THR A 112 -10.33 -20.36 -5.13
C THR A 112 -11.79 -20.46 -4.68
N LYS A 113 -12.74 -20.41 -5.64
CA LYS A 113 -14.17 -20.62 -5.38
C LYS A 113 -14.49 -21.98 -4.74
N LEU A 114 -13.53 -22.91 -4.75
CA LEU A 114 -13.66 -24.25 -4.19
C LEU A 114 -13.23 -24.34 -2.71
N ASN A 115 -12.53 -23.33 -2.19
CA ASN A 115 -11.98 -23.33 -0.83
C ASN A 115 -12.56 -22.21 0.05
N ILE A 116 -13.90 -22.06 -0.01
CA ILE A 116 -14.68 -20.98 0.62
C ILE A 116 -14.61 -21.03 2.16
N TYR A 117 -14.29 -22.20 2.73
CA TYR A 117 -14.53 -22.44 4.15
C TYR A 117 -13.46 -21.90 5.10
N VAL A 118 -12.20 -21.71 4.65
CA VAL A 118 -11.15 -21.06 5.45
C VAL A 118 -10.12 -20.40 4.50
N ASP A 119 -10.22 -19.08 4.28
CA ASP A 119 -9.12 -18.31 3.69
C ASP A 119 -8.18 -17.85 4.81
N PRO A 120 -6.98 -18.46 4.98
CA PRO A 120 -6.07 -18.09 6.06
C PRO A 120 -5.63 -16.63 5.98
N TYR A 121 -5.57 -16.05 4.78
CA TYR A 121 -5.17 -14.66 4.57
C TYR A 121 -6.28 -13.68 4.97
N PHE A 122 -7.54 -14.11 4.95
CA PHE A 122 -8.65 -13.29 5.42
C PHE A 122 -8.64 -13.13 6.94
N GLU A 123 -8.20 -14.13 7.70
CA GLU A 123 -8.02 -14.01 9.14
C GLU A 123 -6.94 -12.97 9.52
N ASP A 124 -5.87 -12.88 8.73
CA ASP A 124 -4.86 -11.83 8.91
C ASP A 124 -5.41 -10.44 8.55
N ALA A 125 -6.21 -10.35 7.48
CA ALA A 125 -6.92 -9.12 7.15
C ALA A 125 -7.89 -8.67 8.25
N LYS A 126 -8.60 -9.59 8.92
CA LYS A 126 -9.42 -9.29 10.09
C LYS A 126 -8.61 -8.71 11.24
N LYS A 127 -7.46 -9.31 11.57
CA LYS A 127 -6.58 -8.80 12.63
C LYS A 127 -6.11 -7.37 12.31
N LEU A 128 -5.71 -7.12 11.06
CA LEU A 128 -5.28 -5.78 10.65
C LEU A 128 -6.45 -4.78 10.70
N HIS A 129 -7.62 -5.16 10.19
CA HIS A 129 -8.84 -4.35 10.25
C HIS A 129 -9.20 -3.95 11.69
N VAL A 130 -9.12 -4.88 12.64
CA VAL A 130 -9.35 -4.59 14.07
C VAL A 130 -8.32 -3.57 14.58
N LYS A 131 -7.02 -3.79 14.34
CA LYS A 131 -5.97 -2.86 14.79
C LYS A 131 -6.14 -1.44 14.23
N ILE A 132 -6.54 -1.31 12.96
CA ILE A 132 -6.81 0.00 12.33
C ILE A 132 -8.09 0.62 12.91
N SER A 133 -9.14 -0.17 13.09
CA SER A 133 -10.41 0.29 13.67
C SER A 133 -10.22 0.79 15.10
N ASP A 134 -9.45 0.07 15.91
CA ASP A 134 -9.08 0.45 17.27
C ASP A 134 -8.29 1.76 17.30
N TYR A 135 -7.36 1.96 16.34
CA TYR A 135 -6.66 3.24 16.19
C TYR A 135 -7.64 4.39 15.95
N PHE A 136 -8.55 4.25 14.97
CA PHE A 136 -9.52 5.29 14.66
C PHE A 136 -10.47 5.55 15.83
N LYS A 137 -10.91 4.51 16.54
CA LYS A 137 -11.74 4.64 17.74
C LYS A 137 -11.02 5.40 18.85
N HIS A 138 -9.80 4.99 19.20
CA HIS A 138 -8.98 5.67 20.19
C HIS A 138 -8.71 7.14 19.83
N MET A 139 -8.41 7.41 18.56
CA MET A 139 -8.23 8.77 18.07
C MET A 139 -9.52 9.58 18.20
N LYS A 140 -10.67 8.99 17.86
CA LYS A 140 -11.99 9.61 17.93
C LYS A 140 -12.39 9.96 19.36
N ASP A 141 -12.21 9.04 20.29
CA ASP A 141 -12.52 9.21 21.72
C ASP A 141 -11.69 10.32 22.37
N SER A 142 -10.50 10.61 21.81
CA SER A 142 -9.57 11.62 22.34
C SER A 142 -9.55 12.94 21.58
N ILE A 143 -10.41 13.15 20.57
CA ILE A 143 -10.44 14.36 19.72
C ILE A 143 -10.55 15.63 20.57
N SER A 144 -11.56 15.72 21.45
CA SER A 144 -11.82 16.94 22.22
C SER A 144 -10.61 17.35 23.06
N ARG A 145 -9.96 16.37 23.71
CA ARG A 145 -8.75 16.60 24.49
C ARG A 145 -7.61 17.10 23.61
N LYS A 146 -7.31 16.42 22.50
CA LYS A 146 -6.23 16.78 21.57
C LYS A 146 -6.40 18.19 21.01
N LEU A 147 -7.63 18.56 20.62
CA LEU A 147 -7.95 19.90 20.11
C LEU A 147 -7.76 20.98 21.18
N ASN A 148 -8.20 20.72 22.42
CA ASN A 148 -8.08 21.67 23.53
C ASN A 148 -6.61 21.85 23.98
N GLU A 149 -5.87 20.74 24.10
CA GLU A 149 -4.45 20.75 24.49
C GLU A 149 -3.52 21.15 23.34
N ASN A 150 -4.06 21.31 22.13
CA ASN A 150 -3.32 21.60 20.91
C ASN A 150 -2.15 20.63 20.65
N SER A 151 -2.30 19.36 21.03
CA SER A 151 -1.20 18.39 20.96
C SER A 151 -1.64 16.98 20.54
N ILE A 152 -0.71 16.24 19.95
CA ILE A 152 -0.89 14.87 19.48
C ILE A 152 0.38 14.06 19.73
N CYS A 153 0.22 12.86 20.31
CA CYS A 153 1.30 11.88 20.35
C CYS A 153 1.40 11.22 18.98
N LYS A 154 2.60 11.22 18.39
CA LYS A 154 2.93 10.47 17.18
C LYS A 154 4.06 9.50 17.45
N HIS A 155 4.14 8.47 16.63
CA HIS A 155 5.10 7.39 16.72
C HIS A 155 6.08 7.52 15.54
N ILE A 156 7.37 7.41 15.82
CA ILE A 156 8.40 7.37 14.78
C ILE A 156 9.31 6.17 14.98
N MET A 157 9.76 5.58 13.87
CA MET A 157 10.82 4.58 13.88
C MET A 157 12.17 5.28 13.84
N LYS A 158 13.06 4.99 14.80
CA LYS A 158 14.46 5.42 14.75
C LYS A 158 15.36 4.27 15.21
N SER A 159 16.28 3.83 14.34
CA SER A 159 17.21 2.73 14.63
C SER A 159 16.49 1.47 15.17
N ASP A 160 15.44 1.04 14.46
CA ASP A 160 14.55 -0.09 14.82
C ASP A 160 13.77 0.02 16.13
N LYS A 161 13.85 1.16 16.83
CA LYS A 161 13.07 1.44 18.04
C LYS A 161 11.94 2.39 17.73
N VAL A 162 10.80 2.14 18.37
CA VAL A 162 9.70 3.11 18.34
C VAL A 162 9.93 4.18 19.40
N HIS A 163 9.83 5.43 18.99
CA HIS A 163 9.76 6.58 19.87
C HIS A 163 8.35 7.20 19.78
N THR A 164 7.74 7.42 20.94
CA THR A 164 6.51 8.22 21.05
C THR A 164 6.89 9.65 21.42
N LEU A 165 6.46 10.61 20.61
CA LEU A 165 6.78 12.02 20.78
C LEU A 165 5.49 12.84 20.79
N LEU A 166 5.48 13.90 21.59
CA LEU A 166 4.38 14.85 21.65
C LEU A 166 4.64 15.99 20.67
N TYR A 167 3.71 16.22 19.74
CA TYR A 167 3.77 17.30 18.75
C TYR A 167 2.62 18.27 18.95
N THR A 168 2.86 19.54 18.59
CA THR A 168 1.78 20.50 18.35
C THR A 168 0.96 20.06 17.14
N LEU A 169 -0.37 20.24 17.18
CA LEU A 169 -1.22 19.88 16.04
C LEU A 169 -0.85 20.71 14.80
N SER A 170 -0.49 20.02 13.72
CA SER A 170 -0.39 20.62 12.39
C SER A 170 -1.77 20.93 11.80
N HIS A 171 -1.82 21.65 10.67
CA HIS A 171 -3.06 21.86 9.93
C HIS A 171 -3.69 20.54 9.49
N ASP A 172 -2.89 19.62 8.93
CA ASP A 172 -3.38 18.31 8.48
C ASP A 172 -3.90 17.45 9.64
N ASP A 173 -3.29 17.54 10.83
CA ASP A 173 -3.78 16.84 12.02
C ASP A 173 -5.18 17.35 12.43
N ARG A 174 -5.39 18.67 12.43
CA ARG A 174 -6.68 19.26 12.79
C ARG A 174 -7.76 18.85 11.82
N GLU A 175 -7.50 18.97 10.53
CA GLU A 175 -8.42 18.59 9.48
C GLU A 175 -8.77 17.10 9.54
N PHE A 176 -7.77 16.23 9.78
CA PHE A 176 -8.02 14.81 10.00
C PHE A 176 -8.91 14.56 11.23
N LEU A 177 -8.63 15.20 12.38
CA LEU A 177 -9.44 15.06 13.58
C LEU A 177 -10.88 15.55 13.37
N MET A 178 -11.07 16.65 12.63
CA MET A 178 -12.40 17.18 12.30
C MET A 178 -13.17 16.22 11.40
N TRP A 179 -12.52 15.66 10.38
CA TRP A 179 -13.09 14.62 9.53
C TRP A 179 -13.46 13.36 10.34
N LEU A 180 -12.57 12.89 11.20
CA LEU A 180 -12.78 11.70 12.04
C LEU A 180 -13.96 11.89 13.01
N ARG A 181 -14.16 13.11 13.52
CA ARG A 181 -15.28 13.46 14.39
C ARG A 181 -16.63 13.18 13.73
N GLN A 182 -16.74 13.47 12.44
CA GLN A 182 -17.98 13.39 11.66
C GLN A 182 -18.16 12.02 10.98
N THR A 183 -17.09 11.25 10.82
CA THR A 183 -17.10 10.01 10.06
C THR A 183 -17.38 8.80 10.95
N ASN A 184 -18.19 7.85 10.48
CA ASN A 184 -18.24 6.53 11.09
C ASN A 184 -17.01 5.73 10.62
N VAL A 185 -16.28 5.13 11.55
CA VAL A 185 -15.07 4.34 11.25
C VAL A 185 -15.25 2.86 11.57
N GLU A 186 -16.38 2.49 12.15
CA GLU A 186 -16.75 1.11 12.49
C GLU A 186 -17.38 0.41 11.27
N TYR A 187 -16.69 0.48 10.13
CA TYR A 187 -17.18 -0.16 8.92
C TYR A 187 -16.95 -1.67 8.98
N PRO A 188 -17.95 -2.49 8.61
CA PRO A 188 -17.82 -3.94 8.52
C PRO A 188 -16.82 -4.39 7.44
N LEU A 189 -16.15 -5.52 7.69
CA LEU A 189 -15.21 -6.17 6.77
C LEU A 189 -15.87 -7.35 6.06
N LYS A 190 -15.65 -7.45 4.74
CA LYS A 190 -16.02 -8.61 3.92
C LYS A 190 -14.86 -9.10 3.06
N ALA A 191 -14.80 -10.40 2.84
CA ALA A 191 -13.93 -10.99 1.82
C ALA A 191 -14.52 -10.70 0.43
N ASN A 192 -13.68 -10.26 -0.51
CA ASN A 192 -14.09 -10.14 -1.89
C ASN A 192 -13.98 -11.50 -2.59
N ILE A 193 -15.06 -12.29 -2.49
CA ILE A 193 -15.18 -13.61 -3.14
C ILE A 193 -15.26 -13.54 -4.67
N SER A 194 -15.39 -12.33 -5.22
CA SER A 194 -15.36 -12.07 -6.67
C SER A 194 -13.98 -11.62 -7.13
N CYS A 195 -12.98 -11.55 -6.22
CA CYS A 195 -11.60 -11.25 -6.55
C CYS A 195 -11.00 -12.37 -7.40
N LEU A 196 -10.12 -11.99 -8.32
CA LEU A 196 -9.74 -12.87 -9.43
C LEU A 196 -8.57 -13.71 -9.01
N GLN A 197 -8.50 -14.90 -9.57
CA GLN A 197 -7.36 -15.75 -9.36
C GLN A 197 -6.22 -15.29 -10.26
N GLN A 198 -5.04 -15.08 -9.67
CA GLN A 198 -3.80 -15.07 -10.43
C GLN A 198 -3.60 -16.47 -11.05
N PHE A 199 -2.99 -16.53 -12.24
CA PHE A 199 -2.64 -17.82 -12.81
C PHE A 199 -1.66 -18.56 -11.88
N PRO A 200 -1.72 -19.90 -11.78
CA PRO A 200 -1.04 -20.69 -10.74
C PRO A 200 0.50 -20.58 -10.66
N ASN A 201 1.14 -19.89 -11.61
CA ASN A 201 2.59 -19.91 -11.81
C ASN A 201 3.24 -18.52 -11.82
N ILE A 202 2.61 -17.50 -11.26
CA ILE A 202 3.12 -16.13 -11.43
C ILE A 202 3.40 -15.43 -10.09
N TYR A 203 4.59 -14.84 -9.98
CA TYR A 203 5.02 -13.89 -8.95
C TYR A 203 4.28 -12.53 -9.03
N ASP A 204 3.06 -12.54 -9.56
CA ASP A 204 2.26 -11.36 -9.86
C ASP A 204 1.34 -10.95 -8.71
N CYS A 205 1.27 -11.67 -7.58
CA CYS A 205 0.37 -11.33 -6.47
C CYS A 205 0.46 -9.84 -6.06
N GLY A 206 1.68 -9.32 -5.89
CA GLY A 206 1.88 -7.90 -5.59
C GLY A 206 1.50 -6.96 -6.74
N VAL A 207 1.77 -7.35 -7.99
CA VAL A 207 1.36 -6.58 -9.19
C VAL A 207 -0.16 -6.56 -9.35
N ALA A 208 -0.83 -7.68 -9.04
CA ALA A 208 -2.28 -7.79 -9.07
C ALA A 208 -2.91 -6.90 -7.99
N MET A 209 -2.31 -6.80 -6.78
CA MET A 209 -2.76 -5.84 -5.77
C MET A 209 -2.64 -4.40 -6.28
N MET A 210 -1.53 -4.04 -6.92
CA MET A 210 -1.36 -2.70 -7.53
C MET A 210 -2.39 -2.45 -8.63
N TYR A 211 -2.68 -3.44 -9.47
CA TYR A 211 -3.70 -3.35 -10.51
C TYR A 211 -5.10 -3.11 -9.92
N ILE A 212 -5.49 -3.88 -8.89
CA ILE A 212 -6.77 -3.70 -8.20
C ILE A 212 -6.89 -2.29 -7.62
N ALA A 213 -5.82 -1.82 -6.95
CA ALA A 213 -5.79 -0.49 -6.37
C ALA A 213 -5.97 0.60 -7.43
N GLN A 214 -5.26 0.49 -8.56
CA GLN A 214 -5.39 1.42 -9.69
C GLN A 214 -6.80 1.45 -10.25
N LYS A 215 -7.39 0.29 -10.57
CA LYS A 215 -8.75 0.21 -11.11
C LYS A 215 -9.78 0.82 -10.17
N LYS A 216 -9.66 0.56 -8.86
CA LYS A 216 -10.55 1.14 -7.85
C LYS A 216 -10.37 2.66 -7.73
N ALA A 217 -9.14 3.15 -7.76
CA ALA A 217 -8.86 4.58 -7.75
C ALA A 217 -9.45 5.29 -8.98
N ASP A 218 -9.44 4.64 -10.14
CA ASP A 218 -10.02 5.15 -11.39
C ASP A 218 -11.56 5.02 -11.45
N GLY A 219 -12.20 4.43 -10.43
CA GLY A 219 -13.64 4.14 -10.43
C GLY A 219 -14.04 3.04 -11.43
N GLU A 220 -13.08 2.28 -11.93
CA GLU A 220 -13.29 1.21 -12.90
C GLU A 220 -13.62 -0.12 -12.21
N LEU A 221 -14.35 -0.97 -12.95
CA LEU A 221 -14.55 -2.35 -12.52
C LEU A 221 -13.24 -3.11 -12.61
N VAL A 222 -12.95 -3.88 -11.57
CA VAL A 222 -11.89 -4.89 -11.61
C VAL A 222 -12.43 -6.02 -12.48
N GLU A 223 -11.77 -6.30 -13.61
CA GLU A 223 -12.13 -7.40 -14.54
C GLU A 223 -12.20 -8.75 -13.82
N CYS A 224 -12.73 -9.82 -14.44
CA CYS A 224 -12.90 -11.13 -13.79
C CYS A 224 -11.74 -12.16 -13.97
N VAL A 225 -10.76 -11.88 -14.83
CA VAL A 225 -9.53 -12.67 -14.98
C VAL A 225 -8.36 -11.74 -15.26
N PHE A 226 -7.23 -11.88 -14.55
CA PHE A 226 -6.01 -11.16 -14.93
C PHE A 226 -5.36 -11.85 -16.13
N SER A 227 -5.41 -11.23 -17.30
CA SER A 227 -4.61 -11.70 -18.42
C SER A 227 -3.13 -11.46 -18.15
N ALA A 228 -2.27 -12.35 -18.65
CA ALA A 228 -0.81 -12.13 -18.60
C ALA A 228 -0.42 -10.78 -19.25
N GLU A 229 -1.17 -10.35 -20.26
CA GLU A 229 -1.02 -9.05 -20.89
C GLU A 229 -1.35 -7.88 -19.93
N ALA A 230 -2.41 -8.00 -19.12
CA ALA A 230 -2.76 -6.98 -18.13
C ALA A 230 -1.69 -6.83 -17.04
N MET A 231 -1.12 -7.94 -16.55
CA MET A 231 -0.03 -7.89 -15.56
C MET A 231 1.25 -7.30 -16.15
N LYS A 232 1.60 -7.65 -17.39
CA LYS A 232 2.71 -7.00 -18.13
C LYS A 232 2.50 -5.50 -18.29
N ASN A 233 1.29 -5.08 -18.64
CA ASN A 233 0.94 -3.67 -18.76
C ASN A 233 1.04 -2.95 -17.41
N MET A 234 0.61 -3.60 -16.32
CA MET A 234 0.70 -3.03 -14.99
C MET A 234 2.16 -2.87 -14.53
N ARG A 235 3.02 -3.88 -14.76
CA ARG A 235 4.47 -3.78 -14.50
C ARG A 235 5.09 -2.61 -15.25
N ALA A 236 4.79 -2.47 -16.54
CA ALA A 236 5.26 -1.35 -17.35
C ALA A 236 4.73 0.00 -16.83
N HIS A 237 3.47 0.06 -16.41
CA HIS A 237 2.87 1.25 -15.83
C HIS A 237 3.60 1.68 -14.54
N VAL A 238 3.82 0.75 -13.60
CA VAL A 238 4.54 1.01 -12.35
C VAL A 238 5.96 1.51 -12.62
N LEU A 239 6.69 0.87 -13.53
CA LEU A 239 8.02 1.33 -13.95
C LEU A 239 7.97 2.76 -14.53
N CYS A 240 6.98 3.06 -15.38
CA CYS A 240 6.82 4.41 -15.93
C CYS A 240 6.55 5.45 -14.83
N ARG A 241 5.84 5.09 -13.75
CA ARG A 241 5.57 6.01 -12.63
C ARG A 241 6.86 6.38 -11.91
N PHE A 242 7.69 5.40 -11.54
CA PHE A 242 8.99 5.65 -10.91
C PHE A 242 9.95 6.46 -11.79
N ILE A 243 9.86 6.32 -13.12
CA ILE A 243 10.70 7.08 -14.07
C ILE A 243 10.19 8.52 -14.29
N ASN A 244 8.89 8.79 -14.06
CA ASN A 244 8.24 10.06 -14.40
C ASN A 244 7.98 11.01 -13.23
N GLU A 245 7.60 10.49 -12.06
CA GLU A 245 7.28 11.34 -10.91
C GLU A 245 8.57 11.83 -10.26
N GLY A 246 8.88 13.13 -10.40
CA GLY A 246 9.93 13.77 -9.60
C GLY A 246 9.53 13.77 -8.12
N ASP A 247 10.39 13.53 -7.13
CA ASP A 247 11.83 13.79 -6.96
C ASP A 247 12.80 12.73 -7.49
N GLY A 248 13.10 12.84 -8.78
CA GLY A 248 14.12 12.06 -9.46
C GLY A 248 15.38 12.89 -9.65
N SER A 249 16.39 12.71 -8.81
CA SER A 249 17.76 13.06 -9.17
C SER A 249 18.69 11.86 -8.98
N TRP A 250 19.55 11.70 -9.97
CA TRP A 250 20.69 10.80 -9.96
C TRP A 250 21.78 11.39 -9.09
N GLU A 251 21.61 11.37 -7.77
CA GLU A 251 22.66 11.84 -6.87
C GLU A 251 23.39 10.66 -6.25
N LYS A 252 24.62 10.49 -6.72
CA LYS A 252 25.66 9.79 -6.00
C LYS A 252 25.98 10.67 -4.79
N GLU A 253 25.53 10.30 -3.60
CA GLU A 253 25.98 10.96 -2.36
C GLU A 253 27.51 10.77 -2.28
N GLU A 254 28.24 11.88 -2.15
CA GLU A 254 29.69 11.92 -1.94
C GLU A 254 30.07 11.42 -0.54
#